data_AF-A0A6J4G0Y9-F1
#
_entry.id   AF-A0A6J4G0Y9-F1
#
_cell.length_a   1.000
_cell.length_b   1.000
_cell.length_c   1.000
_cell.angle_alpha   90.00
_cell.angle_beta   90.00
_cell.angle_gamma   90.00
#
_symmetry.space_group_name_H-M   'P 1'
#
loop_
_entity.id
_entity.type
_entity.pdbx_description
1 polymer ?
#
loop_
_entity_poly.entity_id
_entity_poly.type
_entity_poly.pdbx_seq_one_letter_code
_entity_poly.pdbx_strand_id
1 'polypeptide(L)'
;MIRLCLPKEPYWLDLPFGVRLHVRPLTTATYEAARIKGWRKARAIAREFADLKAVGGDVSGLPDLRDDDAVAGFSQLLFAQALARAAILDWEARSSSRQ
;
A
#
# COMPACT_ATOMS: atom_id res chain seq x y z
N MET A 1 -16.32 -29.09 9.58
CA MET A 1 -16.63 -27.65 9.77
C MET A 1 -15.32 -26.88 9.76
N ILE A 2 -15.15 -25.92 8.85
CA ILE A 2 -13.98 -25.02 8.85
C ILE A 2 -14.21 -23.96 9.93
N ARG A 3 -13.31 -23.86 10.92
CA ARG A 3 -13.28 -22.72 11.86
C ARG A 3 -12.46 -21.60 11.23
N LEU A 4 -13.07 -20.44 11.05
CA LEU A 4 -12.37 -19.23 10.67
C LEU A 4 -11.71 -18.63 11.93
N CYS A 5 -10.40 -18.77 12.05
CA CYS A 5 -9.61 -18.11 13.09
C CYS A 5 -9.21 -16.70 12.63
N LEU A 6 -10.20 -15.80 12.50
CA LEU A 6 -9.94 -14.39 12.17
C LEU A 6 -9.65 -13.58 13.45
N PRO A 7 -8.58 -12.77 13.48
CA PRO A 7 -8.32 -11.85 14.60
C PRO A 7 -9.46 -10.85 14.76
N LYS A 8 -9.85 -10.57 16.01
CA LYS A 8 -10.87 -9.57 16.36
C LYS A 8 -10.31 -8.34 17.10
N GLU A 9 -9.11 -8.47 17.62
CA GLU A 9 -8.38 -7.43 18.33
C GLU A 9 -7.09 -7.10 17.58
N PRO A 10 -6.52 -5.89 17.77
CA PRO A 10 -5.19 -5.58 17.27
C PRO A 10 -4.15 -6.64 17.65
N TYR A 11 -3.25 -6.93 16.73
CA TYR A 11 -2.25 -7.98 16.90
C TYR A 11 -0.94 -7.61 16.23
N TRP A 12 0.14 -8.25 16.66
CA TRP A 12 1.45 -8.09 16.06
C TRP A 12 1.62 -9.04 14.87
N LEU A 13 2.07 -8.50 13.74
CA LEU A 13 2.41 -9.21 12.51
C LEU A 13 3.92 -9.13 12.30
N ASP A 14 4.59 -10.29 12.27
CA ASP A 14 6.00 -10.39 11.89
C ASP A 14 6.16 -10.27 10.36
N LEU A 15 6.98 -9.33 9.93
CA LEU A 15 7.39 -9.17 8.53
C LEU A 15 8.85 -9.59 8.33
N PRO A 16 9.26 -9.90 7.09
CA PRO A 16 10.66 -10.06 6.74
C PRO A 16 11.52 -8.84 7.13
N PHE A 17 12.84 -9.03 7.20
CA PHE A 17 13.82 -7.97 7.55
C PHE A 17 13.73 -7.47 9.00
N GLY A 18 13.17 -8.26 9.90
CA GLY A 18 13.20 -7.97 11.34
C GLY A 18 12.26 -6.84 11.76
N VAL A 19 11.20 -6.58 11.00
CA VAL A 19 10.18 -5.58 11.35
C VAL A 19 8.93 -6.31 11.85
N ARG A 20 8.32 -5.79 12.92
CA ARG A 20 6.99 -6.21 13.37
C ARG A 20 6.04 -5.02 13.32
N LEU A 21 4.80 -5.27 12.90
CA LEU A 21 3.77 -4.26 12.82
C LEU A 21 2.65 -4.60 13.80
N HIS A 22 2.26 -3.65 14.64
CA HIS A 22 1.02 -3.73 15.38
C HIS A 22 -0.11 -3.26 14.45
N VAL A 23 -1.05 -4.13 14.13
CA VAL A 23 -2.10 -3.85 13.15
C VAL A 23 -3.47 -4.09 13.73
N ARG A 24 -4.46 -3.31 13.30
CA ARG A 24 -5.87 -3.61 13.58
C ARG A 24 -6.37 -4.76 12.68
N PRO A 25 -7.39 -5.53 13.08
CA PRO A 25 -8.02 -6.52 12.22
C PRO A 25 -8.47 -5.93 10.89
N LEU A 26 -8.15 -6.63 9.81
CA LEU A 26 -8.54 -6.21 8.48
C LEU A 26 -10.01 -6.49 8.25
N THR A 27 -10.78 -5.45 7.95
CA THR A 27 -12.16 -5.59 7.48
C THR A 27 -12.24 -5.36 5.98
N THR A 28 -13.24 -5.97 5.33
CA THR A 28 -13.52 -5.73 3.91
C THR A 28 -13.72 -4.24 3.64
N ALA A 29 -14.38 -3.50 4.53
CA ALA A 29 -14.61 -2.07 4.39
C ALA A 29 -13.29 -1.28 4.35
N THR A 30 -12.34 -1.58 5.25
CA THR A 30 -11.02 -0.91 5.26
C THR A 30 -10.19 -1.30 4.04
N TYR A 31 -10.22 -2.57 3.65
CA TYR A 31 -9.53 -3.07 2.47
C TYR A 31 -10.00 -2.36 1.19
N GLU A 32 -11.32 -2.38 0.94
CA GLU A 32 -11.89 -1.78 -0.27
C GLU A 32 -11.75 -0.26 -0.29
N ALA A 33 -11.90 0.41 0.87
CA ALA A 33 -11.64 1.84 0.96
C ALA A 33 -10.19 2.19 0.56
N ALA A 34 -9.21 1.41 1.02
CA ALA A 34 -7.81 1.59 0.62
C ALA A 34 -7.61 1.28 -0.88
N ARG A 35 -8.22 0.22 -1.40
CA ARG A 35 -8.12 -0.18 -2.82
C ARG A 35 -8.65 0.90 -3.74
N ILE A 36 -9.85 1.41 -3.47
CA ILE A 36 -10.45 2.52 -4.24
C ILE A 36 -9.60 3.79 -4.12
N LYS A 37 -9.01 4.06 -2.95
CA LYS A 37 -8.10 5.21 -2.77
C LYS A 37 -6.85 5.11 -3.64
N GLY A 38 -6.23 3.93 -3.68
CA GLY A 38 -5.07 3.64 -4.55
C GLY A 38 -5.41 3.80 -6.02
N TRP A 39 -6.50 3.16 -6.47
CA TRP A 39 -6.97 3.23 -7.85
C TRP A 39 -7.30 4.66 -8.29
N ARG A 40 -8.09 5.39 -7.49
CA ARG A 40 -8.45 6.78 -7.79
C ARG A 40 -7.23 7.69 -7.89
N LYS A 41 -6.26 7.51 -6.98
CA LYS A 41 -5.03 8.31 -6.98
C LYS A 41 -4.13 7.98 -8.18
N ALA A 42 -3.96 6.71 -8.53
CA ALA A 42 -3.22 6.30 -9.72
C ALA A 42 -3.81 6.95 -10.98
N ARG A 43 -5.15 6.89 -11.13
CA ARG A 43 -5.84 7.46 -12.29
C ARG A 43 -5.74 8.99 -12.37
N ALA A 44 -5.73 9.68 -11.22
CA ALA A 44 -5.51 11.12 -11.20
C ALA A 44 -4.09 11.46 -11.71
N ILE A 45 -3.06 10.78 -11.20
CA ILE A 45 -1.67 10.99 -11.62
C ILE A 45 -1.49 10.64 -13.11
N ALA A 46 -2.08 9.54 -13.58
CA ALA A 46 -1.99 9.14 -14.99
C ALA A 46 -2.58 10.17 -15.95
N ARG A 47 -3.66 10.87 -15.55
CA ARG A 47 -4.26 11.95 -16.37
C ARG A 47 -3.31 13.14 -16.54
N GLU A 48 -2.55 13.47 -15.50
CA GLU A 48 -1.63 14.61 -15.48
C GLU A 48 -0.24 14.26 -16.07
N PHE A 49 0.06 12.96 -16.21
CA PHE A 49 1.38 12.46 -16.61
C PHE A 49 1.83 12.95 -17.98
N ALA A 50 0.94 12.95 -18.98
CA ALA A 50 1.27 13.39 -20.33
C ALA A 50 1.61 14.89 -20.37
N ASP A 51 0.84 15.70 -19.64
CA ASP A 51 1.03 17.15 -19.56
C ASP A 51 2.34 17.50 -18.85
N LEU A 52 2.61 16.85 -17.70
CA LEU A 52 3.87 16.99 -16.96
C LEU A 52 5.08 16.65 -17.82
N LYS A 53 5.01 15.54 -18.58
CA LYS A 53 6.11 15.13 -19.47
C LYS A 53 6.29 16.10 -20.64
N ALA A 54 5.20 16.65 -21.20
CA ALA A 54 5.26 17.59 -22.32
C ALA A 54 5.93 18.92 -21.95
N VAL A 55 5.79 19.37 -20.70
CA VAL A 55 6.44 20.59 -20.19
C VAL A 55 7.83 20.34 -19.60
N GLY A 56 8.37 19.12 -19.73
CA GLY A 56 9.70 18.75 -19.21
C GLY A 56 9.77 18.56 -17.69
N GLY A 57 8.63 18.32 -17.04
CA GLY A 57 8.58 17.98 -15.61
C GLY A 57 9.28 16.64 -15.32
N ASP A 58 9.85 16.52 -14.12
CA ASP A 58 10.50 15.27 -13.70
C ASP A 58 9.47 14.18 -13.40
N VAL A 59 9.48 13.13 -14.23
CA VAL A 59 8.66 11.93 -14.07
C VAL A 59 9.51 10.67 -13.92
N SER A 60 10.81 10.81 -13.65
CA SER A 60 11.77 9.70 -13.59
C SER A 60 11.43 8.65 -12.52
N GLY A 61 10.75 9.05 -11.44
CA GLY A 61 10.30 8.16 -10.37
C GLY A 61 8.97 7.44 -10.64
N LEU A 62 8.32 7.65 -11.79
CA LEU A 62 7.05 7.04 -12.14
C LEU A 62 7.22 5.99 -13.25
N PRO A 63 6.44 4.91 -13.24
CA PRO A 63 6.34 4.03 -14.40
C PRO A 63 5.69 4.78 -15.57
N ASP A 64 5.71 4.20 -16.77
CA ASP A 64 5.05 4.82 -17.93
C ASP A 64 3.52 4.75 -17.78
N LEU A 65 2.92 5.79 -17.20
CA LEU A 65 1.48 5.83 -16.89
C LEU A 65 0.56 6.00 -18.12
N ARG A 66 1.11 5.86 -19.33
CA ARG A 66 0.35 5.70 -20.58
C ARG A 66 -0.01 4.24 -20.86
N ASP A 67 0.68 3.30 -20.21
CA ASP A 67 0.37 1.88 -20.26
C ASP A 67 -0.61 1.52 -19.14
N ASP A 68 -1.73 0.90 -19.51
CA ASP A 68 -2.78 0.52 -18.56
C ASP A 68 -2.28 -0.51 -17.53
N ASP A 69 -1.36 -1.40 -17.92
CA ASP A 69 -0.77 -2.38 -17.01
C ASP A 69 0.16 -1.70 -15.99
N ALA A 70 0.91 -0.68 -16.43
CA ALA A 70 1.71 0.16 -15.55
C ALA A 70 0.85 0.95 -14.56
N VAL A 71 -0.30 1.48 -15.00
CA VAL A 71 -1.28 2.15 -14.12
C VAL A 71 -1.87 1.15 -13.12
N ALA A 72 -2.18 -0.07 -13.54
CA ALA A 72 -2.68 -1.12 -12.65
C ALA A 72 -1.64 -1.47 -11.57
N GLY A 73 -0.38 -1.71 -11.95
CA GLY A 73 0.71 -1.97 -11.00
C GLY A 73 0.95 -0.79 -10.04
N PHE A 74 0.95 0.43 -10.55
CA PHE A 74 1.08 1.64 -9.74
C PHE A 74 -0.09 1.81 -8.75
N SER A 75 -1.31 1.47 -9.17
CA SER A 75 -2.48 1.48 -8.29
C SER A 75 -2.37 0.48 -7.14
N GLN A 76 -1.75 -0.67 -7.37
CA GLN A 76 -1.50 -1.67 -6.34
C GLN A 76 -0.49 -1.18 -5.29
N LEU A 77 0.57 -0.48 -5.71
CA LEU A 77 1.50 0.18 -4.80
C LEU A 77 0.79 1.22 -3.94
N LEU A 78 0.00 2.11 -4.56
CA LEU A 78 -0.75 3.13 -3.84
C LEU A 78 -1.81 2.54 -2.91
N PHE A 79 -2.42 1.41 -3.29
CA PHE A 79 -3.30 0.64 -2.43
C PHE A 79 -2.55 0.10 -1.21
N ALA A 80 -1.40 -0.55 -1.39
CA ALA A 80 -0.60 -1.08 -0.27
C ALA A 80 -0.23 0.02 0.73
N GLN A 81 0.18 1.20 0.23
CA GLN A 81 0.45 2.37 1.07
C GLN A 81 -0.80 2.88 1.79
N ALA A 82 -1.93 2.98 1.08
CA ALA A 82 -3.20 3.41 1.68
C ALA A 82 -3.68 2.46 2.77
N LEU A 83 -3.51 1.15 2.55
CA LEU A 83 -3.88 0.11 3.51
C LEU A 83 -2.96 0.15 4.73
N ALA A 84 -1.64 0.24 4.52
CA ALA A 84 -0.66 0.37 5.60
C ALA A 84 -1.00 1.56 6.50
N ARG A 85 -1.27 2.74 5.92
CA ARG A 85 -1.68 3.93 6.67
C ARG A 85 -3.01 3.79 7.41
N ALA A 86 -3.90 2.91 6.95
CA ALA A 86 -5.20 2.69 7.57
C ALA A 86 -5.17 1.59 8.65
N ALA A 87 -4.20 0.68 8.59
CA ALA A 87 -4.19 -0.54 9.40
C ALA A 87 -3.07 -0.61 10.44
N ILE A 88 -1.90 -0.01 10.16
CA ILE A 88 -0.75 0.00 11.08
C ILE A 88 -1.03 0.98 12.22
N LEU A 89 -0.91 0.48 13.45
CA LEU A 89 -1.05 1.22 14.70
C LEU A 89 0.31 1.59 15.28
N ASP A 90 1.27 0.67 15.17
CA ASP A 90 2.64 0.84 15.67
C ASP A 90 3.60 -0.10 14.92
N TRP A 91 4.91 0.11 15.07
CA TRP A 91 5.92 -0.77 14.51
C TRP A 91 7.19 -0.83 15.36
N GLU A 92 7.85 -1.98 15.34
CA GLU A 92 9.11 -2.21 16.02
C GLU A 92 10.15 -2.75 15.03
N ALA A 93 11.34 -2.17 15.05
CA ALA A 93 12.52 -2.84 14.51
C ALA A 93 13.04 -3.81 15.59
N ARG A 94 13.18 -5.09 15.24
CA ARG A 94 14.02 -5.98 16.04
C ARG A 94 15.46 -5.53 15.83
N SER A 95 15.97 -4.73 16.76
CA SER A 95 17.41 -4.50 16.85
C SER A 95 18.07 -5.87 16.94
N SER A 96 18.98 -6.17 16.00
CA SER A 96 19.86 -7.31 16.11
C SER A 96 20.85 -7.02 17.26
N SER A 97 20.40 -7.26 18.49
CA SER A 97 21.33 -7.40 19.61
C SER A 97 22.07 -8.73 19.41
N ARG A 98 23.31 -8.60 18.92
CA ARG A 98 24.47 -9.51 19.01
C ARG A 98 24.19 -11.02 19.06
N GLN A 99 24.67 -11.72 18.03
CA GLN A 99 25.46 -12.94 18.20
C GLN A 99 26.80 -12.76 17.49
#